data_AF-A0A804L167-F1
#
_entry.id   AF-A0A804L167-F1
#
_cell.length_a   1.000
_cell.length_b   1.000
_cell.length_c   1.000
_cell.angle_alpha   90.00
_cell.angle_beta   90.00
_cell.angle_gamma   90.00
#
_symmetry.space_group_name_H-M   'P 1'
#
loop_
_entity.id
_entity.type
_entity.pdbx_description
1 polymer ?
#
loop_
_entity_poly.entity_id
_entity_poly.type
_entity_poly.pdbx_seq_one_letter_code
_entity_poly.pdbx_strand_id
1 'polypeptide(L)'
;MSTYLVALIIGLFDYVEASTSDGIKVRVYCQVGKSSQGKFALDVAVKTLDLYKTYFAVPYSLPKLDMVAIPDFAAGAMENYGLVTYRETALLFDDRHSAGSNKQRVDSMHFINSYTVVVAHELAHQWFGNLVTMEWWTHLWLNEGFATWVSYLAADSLFPEWKVWTQFS
;
A
#
# COMPACT_ATOMS: atom_id res chain seq x y z
N MET A 1 -15.24 7.55 -11.04
CA MET A 1 -13.82 7.20 -11.22
C MET A 1 -13.43 7.41 -12.68
N SER A 2 -12.17 7.74 -12.95
CA SER A 2 -11.61 7.90 -14.29
C SER A 2 -11.28 6.55 -14.95
N THR A 3 -11.18 6.51 -16.27
CA THR A 3 -10.99 5.27 -17.06
C THR A 3 -9.67 4.54 -16.75
N TYR A 4 -8.61 5.27 -16.40
CA TYR A 4 -7.29 4.70 -16.10
C TYR A 4 -7.27 3.81 -14.83
N LEU A 5 -8.32 3.90 -14.00
CA LEU A 5 -8.46 3.14 -12.76
C LEU A 5 -9.18 1.81 -12.93
N VAL A 6 -9.75 1.53 -14.11
CA VAL A 6 -10.39 0.23 -14.39
C VAL A 6 -9.34 -0.87 -14.33
N ALA A 7 -9.60 -1.91 -13.52
CA ALA A 7 -8.74 -3.08 -13.41
C ALA A 7 -9.54 -4.38 -13.35
N LEU A 8 -8.98 -5.43 -13.94
CA LEU A 8 -9.45 -6.80 -13.89
C LEU A 8 -8.24 -7.74 -13.84
N ILE A 9 -8.26 -8.69 -12.92
CA ILE A 9 -7.21 -9.71 -12.80
C ILE A 9 -7.87 -11.08 -12.84
N ILE A 10 -7.33 -11.96 -13.68
CA ILE A 10 -7.78 -13.35 -13.83
C ILE A 10 -6.57 -14.24 -13.56
N GLY A 11 -6.68 -15.15 -12.60
CA GLY A 11 -5.63 -16.10 -12.27
C GLY A 11 -5.94 -16.88 -11.00
N LEU A 12 -5.03 -17.79 -10.65
CA LEU A 12 -5.08 -18.56 -9.41
C LEU A 12 -4.22 -17.87 -8.35
N PHE A 13 -4.86 -17.40 -7.29
CA PHE A 13 -4.21 -16.66 -6.21
C PHE A 13 -4.65 -17.21 -4.86
N ASP A 14 -3.71 -17.23 -3.91
CA ASP A 14 -4.05 -17.29 -2.49
C ASP A 14 -4.20 -15.85 -1.96
N TYR A 15 -4.85 -15.71 -0.80
CA TYR A 15 -4.91 -14.43 -0.12
C TYR A 15 -4.87 -14.56 1.41
N VAL A 16 -4.48 -13.46 2.05
CA VAL A 16 -4.76 -13.20 3.47
C VAL A 16 -5.77 -12.06 3.57
N GLU A 17 -6.67 -12.11 4.55
CA GLU A 17 -7.75 -11.13 4.76
C GLU A 17 -7.74 -10.61 6.19
N ALA A 18 -8.05 -9.33 6.35
CA ALA A 18 -8.40 -8.69 7.61
C ALA A 18 -9.53 -7.68 7.36
N SER A 19 -9.99 -7.00 8.41
CA SER A 19 -11.00 -5.95 8.30
C SER A 19 -10.60 -4.73 9.12
N THR A 20 -10.92 -3.55 8.60
CA THR A 20 -10.81 -2.28 9.33
C THR A 20 -11.84 -2.21 10.46
N SER A 21 -11.69 -1.22 11.33
CA SER A 21 -12.61 -0.96 12.45
C SER A 21 -14.10 -0.80 12.06
N ASP A 22 -14.36 -0.37 10.83
CA ASP A 22 -15.70 -0.17 10.23
C ASP A 22 -16.12 -1.28 9.26
N GLY A 23 -15.37 -2.38 9.19
CA GLY A 23 -15.77 -3.60 8.47
C GLY A 23 -15.42 -3.62 6.99
N ILE A 24 -14.55 -2.72 6.49
CA ILE A 24 -14.00 -2.82 5.13
C ILE A 24 -13.08 -4.03 5.06
N LYS A 25 -13.34 -4.93 4.10
CA LYS A 25 -12.50 -6.11 3.89
C LYS A 25 -11.22 -5.71 3.16
N VAL A 26 -10.07 -6.01 3.76
CA VAL A 26 -8.76 -5.77 3.14
C VAL A 26 -8.12 -7.11 2.83
N ARG A 27 -7.62 -7.29 1.62
CA ARG A 27 -6.99 -8.54 1.19
C ARG A 27 -5.66 -8.30 0.50
N VAL A 28 -4.71 -9.20 0.73
CA VAL A 28 -3.48 -9.30 -0.05
C VAL A 28 -3.52 -10.60 -0.84
N TYR A 29 -3.60 -10.50 -2.17
CA TYR A 29 -3.54 -11.62 -3.10
C TYR A 29 -2.11 -11.82 -3.61
N CYS A 30 -1.72 -13.08 -3.77
CA CYS A 30 -0.42 -13.46 -4.32
C CYS A 30 -0.49 -14.83 -4.99
N GLN A 31 0.59 -15.24 -5.67
CA GLN A 31 0.70 -16.60 -6.17
C GLN A 31 0.46 -17.63 -5.06
N VAL A 32 -0.15 -18.76 -5.45
CA VAL A 32 -0.46 -19.87 -4.54
C VAL A 32 0.82 -20.31 -3.79
N GLY A 33 0.70 -20.46 -2.47
CA GLY A 33 1.79 -20.83 -1.57
C GLY A 33 2.58 -19.66 -0.96
N LYS A 34 2.35 -18.40 -1.41
CA LYS A 34 3.07 -17.23 -0.89
C LYS A 34 2.28 -16.37 0.12
N SER A 35 1.03 -16.72 0.44
CA SER A 35 0.11 -15.86 1.23
C SER A 35 0.65 -15.40 2.59
N SER A 36 1.49 -16.22 3.23
CA SER A 36 2.17 -15.86 4.48
C SER A 36 3.03 -14.59 4.38
N GLN A 37 3.56 -14.28 3.20
CA GLN A 37 4.42 -13.11 2.95
C GLN A 37 3.61 -11.80 2.83
N GLY A 38 2.29 -11.88 2.61
CA GLY A 38 1.41 -10.71 2.52
C GLY A 38 0.93 -10.17 3.86
N LYS A 39 1.27 -10.83 4.98
CA LYS A 39 0.74 -10.46 6.31
C LYS A 39 1.17 -9.08 6.78
N PHE A 40 2.43 -8.71 6.51
CA PHE A 40 2.94 -7.39 6.89
C PHE A 40 2.21 -6.28 6.12
N ALA A 41 2.10 -6.40 4.80
CA ALA A 41 1.36 -5.45 3.98
C ALA A 41 -0.12 -5.36 4.36
N LEU A 42 -0.75 -6.49 4.73
CA LEU A 42 -2.13 -6.51 5.21
C LEU A 42 -2.31 -5.68 6.50
N ASP A 43 -1.41 -5.84 7.48
CA ASP A 43 -1.44 -5.09 8.73
C ASP A 43 -1.23 -3.59 8.50
N VAL A 44 -0.25 -3.22 7.68
CA VAL A 44 -0.02 -1.83 7.27
C VAL A 44 -1.26 -1.24 6.60
N ALA A 45 -1.84 -1.96 5.63
CA ALA A 45 -2.98 -1.45 4.86
C ALA A 45 -4.21 -1.18 5.73
N VAL A 46 -4.54 -2.09 6.66
CA VAL A 46 -5.66 -1.88 7.60
C VAL A 46 -5.43 -0.65 8.46
N LYS A 47 -4.24 -0.52 9.06
CA LYS A 47 -3.88 0.63 9.90
C LYS A 47 -3.88 1.95 9.13
N THR A 48 -3.36 1.93 7.90
CA THR A 48 -3.34 3.10 7.02
C THR A 48 -4.75 3.54 6.61
N LEU A 49 -5.65 2.62 6.26
CA LEU A 49 -7.03 2.97 5.95
C LEU A 49 -7.76 3.60 7.16
N ASP A 50 -7.57 3.03 8.35
CA ASP A 50 -8.16 3.60 9.58
C ASP A 50 -7.57 4.98 9.91
N LEU A 51 -6.27 5.18 9.69
CA LEU A 51 -5.60 6.47 9.83
C LEU A 51 -6.15 7.50 8.85
N TYR A 52 -6.20 7.19 7.56
CA TYR A 52 -6.65 8.10 6.50
C TYR A 52 -8.12 8.47 6.62
N LYS A 53 -8.98 7.52 6.98
CA LYS A 53 -10.37 7.82 7.34
C LYS A 53 -10.45 8.91 8.40
N THR A 54 -9.68 8.77 9.47
CA THR A 54 -9.69 9.70 10.60
C THR A 54 -9.06 11.03 10.22
N TYR A 55 -7.92 11.00 9.57
CA TYR A 55 -7.12 12.18 9.21
C TYR A 55 -7.81 13.05 8.16
N PHE A 56 -8.43 12.45 7.14
CA PHE A 56 -9.17 13.18 6.11
C PHE A 56 -10.63 13.47 6.49
N ALA A 57 -11.12 12.89 7.58
CA ALA A 57 -12.53 12.94 7.98
C ALA A 57 -13.51 12.49 6.88
N VAL A 58 -13.06 11.59 6.00
CA VAL A 58 -13.83 11.04 4.88
C VAL A 58 -13.60 9.52 4.85
N PRO A 59 -14.64 8.68 4.96
CA PRO A 59 -14.47 7.23 4.96
C PRO A 59 -14.07 6.70 3.57
N TYR A 60 -13.41 5.53 3.57
CA TYR A 60 -13.17 4.80 2.33
C TYR A 60 -14.52 4.38 1.71
N SER A 61 -14.66 4.59 0.40
CA SER A 61 -15.97 4.54 -0.26
C SER A 61 -16.43 3.14 -0.71
N LEU A 62 -15.53 2.16 -0.78
CA LEU A 62 -15.84 0.81 -1.30
C LEU A 62 -15.88 -0.22 -0.17
N PRO A 63 -16.67 -1.30 -0.28
CA PRO A 63 -16.81 -2.30 0.78
C PRO A 63 -15.55 -3.18 0.99
N LYS A 64 -14.58 -3.08 0.07
CA LYS A 64 -13.34 -3.86 0.09
C LYS A 64 -12.20 -3.11 -0.58
N LEU A 65 -10.97 -3.44 -0.18
CA LEU A 65 -9.74 -3.06 -0.86
C LEU A 65 -8.86 -4.31 -1.05
N ASP A 66 -8.64 -4.69 -2.30
CA ASP A 66 -7.74 -5.80 -2.62
C ASP A 66 -6.39 -5.23 -3.08
N MET A 67 -5.30 -5.82 -2.61
CA MET A 67 -3.93 -5.55 -3.03
C MET A 67 -3.38 -6.82 -3.68
N VAL A 68 -2.90 -6.74 -4.92
CA VAL A 68 -2.45 -7.93 -5.67
C VAL A 68 -0.98 -7.83 -6.02
N ALA A 69 -0.21 -8.82 -5.60
CA ALA A 69 1.18 -8.98 -5.98
C ALA A 69 1.29 -9.61 -7.39
N ILE A 70 1.81 -8.84 -8.34
CA ILE A 70 2.01 -9.23 -9.74
C ILE A 70 3.49 -9.57 -9.96
N PRO A 71 3.82 -10.78 -10.48
CA PRO A 71 5.21 -11.21 -10.70
C PRO A 71 6.00 -10.34 -11.67
N ASP A 72 5.38 -9.93 -12.76
CA ASP A 72 5.98 -9.08 -13.79
C ASP A 72 5.15 -7.80 -13.93
N PHE A 73 5.61 -6.73 -13.28
CA PHE A 73 4.92 -5.45 -13.24
C PHE A 73 5.89 -4.33 -13.59
N ALA A 74 5.61 -3.61 -14.68
CA ALA A 74 6.52 -2.60 -15.21
C ALA A 74 6.72 -1.43 -14.22
N ALA A 75 5.64 -1.00 -13.57
CA ALA A 75 5.69 0.00 -12.50
C ALA A 75 6.06 -0.64 -11.14
N GLY A 76 6.15 0.19 -10.10
CA GLY A 76 6.28 -0.27 -8.71
C GLY A 76 4.94 -0.79 -8.16
N ALA A 77 3.90 0.04 -8.29
CA ALA A 77 2.53 -0.25 -7.93
C ALA A 77 1.56 0.66 -8.75
N MET A 78 0.25 0.46 -8.62
CA MET A 78 -0.80 1.22 -9.29
C MET A 78 -2.10 1.21 -8.50
N GLU A 79 -2.74 2.37 -8.35
CA GLU A 79 -3.76 2.64 -7.34
C GLU A 79 -5.20 2.19 -7.68
N ASN A 80 -5.38 1.31 -8.66
CA ASN A 80 -6.70 1.01 -9.25
C ASN A 80 -7.78 0.83 -8.19
N TYR A 81 -8.92 1.52 -8.35
CA TYR A 81 -9.84 1.78 -7.24
C TYR A 81 -10.46 0.50 -6.68
N GLY A 82 -9.99 0.10 -5.48
CA GLY A 82 -10.40 -1.15 -4.81
C GLY A 82 -9.67 -2.41 -5.26
N LEU A 83 -8.76 -2.34 -6.25
CA LEU A 83 -7.93 -3.46 -6.72
C LEU A 83 -6.50 -2.97 -7.01
N VAL A 84 -5.80 -2.55 -5.97
CA VAL A 84 -4.46 -2.00 -6.08
C VAL A 84 -3.48 -3.09 -6.53
N THR A 85 -2.60 -2.77 -7.47
CA THR A 85 -1.62 -3.73 -7.99
C THR A 85 -0.21 -3.33 -7.60
N TYR A 86 0.62 -4.32 -7.29
CA TYR A 86 1.99 -4.11 -6.83
C TYR A 86 2.91 -5.09 -7.55
N ARG A 87 4.16 -4.71 -7.76
CA ARG A 87 5.23 -5.69 -7.99
C ARG A 87 5.36 -6.58 -6.75
N GLU A 88 5.65 -7.88 -6.93
CA GLU A 88 5.83 -8.80 -5.78
C GLU A 88 6.80 -8.26 -4.72
N THR A 89 7.93 -7.69 -5.15
CA THR A 89 8.97 -7.11 -4.27
C THR A 89 8.56 -5.82 -3.57
N ALA A 90 7.37 -5.28 -3.83
CA ALA A 90 6.83 -4.08 -3.20
C ALA A 90 5.66 -4.40 -2.25
N LEU A 91 5.20 -5.66 -2.20
CA LEU A 91 4.06 -6.06 -1.36
C LEU A 91 4.34 -7.28 -0.47
N LEU A 92 5.18 -8.22 -0.93
CA LEU A 92 5.45 -9.47 -0.22
C LEU A 92 6.76 -9.39 0.57
N PHE A 93 6.69 -9.70 1.86
CA PHE A 93 7.82 -9.68 2.78
C PHE A 93 8.03 -11.04 3.42
N ASP A 94 9.27 -11.56 3.40
CA ASP A 94 9.63 -12.85 4.01
C ASP A 94 10.58 -12.66 5.19
N ASP A 95 10.02 -12.68 6.40
CA ASP A 95 10.74 -12.56 7.68
C ASP A 95 11.89 -13.58 7.85
N ARG A 96 11.82 -14.73 7.17
CA ARG A 96 12.76 -15.84 7.38
C ARG A 96 14.18 -15.54 6.90
N HIS A 97 14.37 -14.56 6.02
CA HIS A 97 15.68 -14.15 5.53
C HIS A 97 16.29 -12.97 6.32
N SER A 98 15.56 -12.41 7.28
CA SER A 98 15.92 -11.19 8.03
C SER A 98 16.54 -11.45 9.42
N ALA A 99 16.64 -12.70 9.87
CA ALA A 99 17.16 -13.09 11.20
C ALA A 99 18.71 -13.06 11.32
N GLY A 100 19.36 -12.13 10.63
CA GLY A 100 20.81 -12.00 10.58
C GLY A 100 21.41 -10.96 11.54
N SER A 101 22.72 -10.76 11.44
CA SER A 101 23.55 -9.78 12.19
C SER A 101 22.95 -8.36 12.29
N ASN A 102 23.47 -7.51 13.19
CA ASN A 102 23.00 -6.11 13.34
C ASN A 102 22.91 -5.33 12.00
N LYS A 103 23.76 -5.63 11.02
CA LYS A 103 23.69 -5.04 9.67
C LYS A 103 22.45 -5.50 8.90
N GLN A 104 22.13 -6.80 8.94
CA GLN A 104 20.92 -7.36 8.33
C GLN A 104 19.63 -6.84 9.00
N ARG A 105 19.68 -6.48 10.28
CA ARG A 105 18.56 -5.83 10.98
C ARG A 105 18.33 -4.40 10.51
N VAL A 106 19.39 -3.62 10.28
CA VAL A 106 19.28 -2.25 9.71
C VAL A 106 18.79 -2.31 8.26
N ASP A 107 19.33 -3.22 7.46
CA ASP A 107 18.87 -3.42 6.08
C ASP A 107 17.39 -3.83 6.05
N SER A 108 16.98 -4.75 6.93
CA SER A 108 15.56 -5.15 7.06
C SER A 108 14.67 -3.97 7.46
N MET A 109 15.14 -3.07 8.34
CA MET A 109 14.37 -1.89 8.72
C MET A 109 14.16 -0.92 7.54
N HIS A 110 15.19 -0.70 6.72
CA HIS A 110 15.06 0.11 5.51
C HIS A 110 14.06 -0.50 4.53
N PHE A 111 14.11 -1.82 4.32
CA PHE A 111 13.15 -2.50 3.45
C PHE A 111 11.72 -2.36 3.97
N ILE A 112 11.48 -2.69 5.24
CA ILE A 112 10.14 -2.62 5.85
C ILE A 112 9.57 -1.19 5.78
N ASN A 113 10.42 -0.16 5.95
CA ASN A 113 10.04 1.23 5.73
C ASN A 113 9.57 1.46 4.28
N SER A 114 10.36 1.04 3.28
CA SER A 114 9.97 1.17 1.87
C SER A 114 8.65 0.46 1.54
N TYR A 115 8.42 -0.77 2.05
CA TYR A 115 7.14 -1.47 1.88
C TYR A 115 5.98 -0.66 2.47
N THR A 116 6.17 -0.11 3.66
CA THR A 116 5.15 0.68 4.35
C THR A 116 4.80 1.94 3.57
N VAL A 117 5.81 2.68 3.11
CA VAL A 117 5.62 3.90 2.32
C VAL A 117 4.91 3.57 1.00
N VAL A 118 5.29 2.51 0.29
CA VAL A 118 4.64 2.13 -0.97
C VAL A 118 3.18 1.73 -0.74
N VAL A 119 2.89 0.87 0.23
CA VAL A 119 1.50 0.50 0.56
C VAL A 119 0.70 1.75 0.96
N ALA A 120 1.27 2.63 1.77
CA ALA A 120 0.58 3.86 2.18
C ALA A 120 0.35 4.83 1.01
N HIS A 121 1.29 4.93 0.06
CA HIS A 121 1.17 5.75 -1.15
C HIS A 121 -0.04 5.33 -2.00
N GLU A 122 -0.15 4.05 -2.31
CA GLU A 122 -1.27 3.54 -3.11
C GLU A 122 -2.62 3.65 -2.38
N LEU A 123 -2.62 3.52 -1.06
CA LEU A 123 -3.80 3.73 -0.24
C LEU A 123 -4.17 5.22 -0.14
N ALA A 124 -3.21 6.14 -0.19
CA ALA A 124 -3.45 7.58 -0.20
C ALA A 124 -4.15 7.99 -1.50
N HIS A 125 -3.79 7.36 -2.62
CA HIS A 125 -4.46 7.57 -3.90
C HIS A 125 -5.95 7.24 -3.89
N GLN A 126 -6.43 6.42 -2.95
CA GLN A 126 -7.87 6.19 -2.79
C GLN A 126 -8.64 7.49 -2.49
N TRP A 127 -7.97 8.48 -1.88
CA TRP A 127 -8.48 9.85 -1.73
C TRP A 127 -7.90 10.79 -2.82
N PHE A 128 -6.57 10.80 -2.99
CA PHE A 128 -5.84 11.69 -3.90
C PHE A 128 -5.49 11.00 -5.24
N GLY A 129 -6.49 10.91 -6.09
CA GLY A 129 -6.39 10.33 -7.43
C GLY A 129 -7.67 9.61 -7.81
N ASN A 130 -8.24 8.85 -6.88
CA ASN A 130 -9.45 8.07 -7.12
C ASN A 130 -10.73 8.84 -6.78
N LEU A 131 -10.82 9.36 -5.55
CA LEU A 131 -11.96 10.17 -5.10
C LEU A 131 -11.87 11.60 -5.66
N VAL A 132 -10.71 12.23 -5.56
CA VAL A 132 -10.40 13.52 -6.17
C VAL A 132 -9.31 13.30 -7.20
N THR A 133 -9.65 13.43 -8.48
CA THR A 133 -8.71 13.28 -9.60
C THR A 133 -8.37 14.64 -10.19
N MET A 134 -7.11 14.88 -10.53
CA MET A 134 -6.74 16.04 -11.34
C MET A 134 -7.53 16.10 -12.66
N GLU A 135 -7.87 17.30 -13.11
CA GLU A 135 -8.62 17.49 -14.36
C GLU A 135 -7.81 17.06 -15.59
N TRP A 136 -6.49 17.30 -15.55
CA TRP A 136 -5.59 16.98 -16.66
C TRP A 136 -4.20 16.58 -16.17
N TRP A 137 -3.49 15.77 -16.95
CA TRP A 137 -2.19 15.18 -16.64
C TRP A 137 -1.07 16.19 -16.34
N THR A 138 -1.18 17.42 -16.82
CA THR A 138 -0.23 18.49 -16.45
C THR A 138 -0.26 18.81 -14.95
N HIS A 139 -1.33 18.42 -14.25
CA HIS A 139 -1.50 18.58 -12.81
C HIS A 139 -1.38 17.25 -12.06
N LEU A 140 -0.69 16.25 -12.63
CA LEU A 140 -0.50 14.92 -12.01
C LEU A 140 0.08 15.00 -10.58
N TRP A 141 0.84 16.06 -10.28
CA TRP A 141 1.36 16.32 -8.93
C TRP A 141 0.29 16.42 -7.84
N LEU A 142 -0.97 16.78 -8.20
CA LEU A 142 -2.09 16.77 -7.26
C LEU A 142 -2.40 15.36 -6.74
N ASN A 143 -2.14 14.33 -7.54
CA ASN A 143 -2.26 12.95 -7.13
C ASN A 143 -0.95 12.50 -6.47
N GLU A 144 0.13 12.47 -7.26
CA GLU A 144 1.41 11.84 -6.87
C GLU A 144 2.11 12.58 -5.73
N GLY A 145 2.10 13.92 -5.75
CA GLY A 145 2.73 14.73 -4.72
C GLY A 145 2.02 14.58 -3.37
N PHE A 146 0.69 14.56 -3.37
CA PHE A 146 -0.10 14.32 -2.16
C PHE A 146 0.06 12.87 -1.66
N ALA A 147 -0.05 11.88 -2.54
CA ALA A 147 0.16 10.49 -2.17
C ALA A 147 1.55 10.26 -1.55
N THR A 148 2.58 10.85 -2.14
CA THR A 148 3.96 10.80 -1.61
C THR A 148 4.05 11.45 -0.24
N TRP A 149 3.50 12.65 -0.06
CA TRP A 149 3.61 13.33 1.24
C TRP A 149 2.85 12.60 2.36
N VAL A 150 1.61 12.17 2.09
CA VAL A 150 0.77 11.51 3.09
C VAL A 150 1.24 10.08 3.39
N SER A 151 1.94 9.41 2.46
CA SER A 151 2.51 8.09 2.74
C SER A 151 3.61 8.14 3.81
N TYR A 152 4.46 9.17 3.79
CA TYR A 152 5.46 9.39 4.85
C TYR A 152 4.79 9.81 6.17
N LEU A 153 3.74 10.63 6.13
CA LEU A 153 2.94 10.93 7.33
C LEU A 153 2.34 9.67 7.95
N ALA A 154 1.82 8.76 7.13
CA ALA A 154 1.30 7.48 7.60
C ALA A 154 2.41 6.61 8.19
N ALA A 155 3.52 6.44 7.48
CA ALA A 155 4.64 5.64 7.94
C ALA A 155 5.21 6.16 9.27
N ASP A 156 5.33 7.47 9.45
CA ASP A 156 5.77 8.10 10.70
C ASP A 156 4.75 7.92 11.83
N SER A 157 3.46 7.97 11.51
CA SER A 157 2.38 7.76 12.49
C SER A 157 2.30 6.29 12.97
N LEU A 158 2.54 5.35 12.07
CA LEU A 158 2.47 3.91 12.35
C LEU A 158 3.76 3.38 12.98
N PHE A 159 4.91 3.91 12.57
CA PHE A 159 6.25 3.46 12.97
C PHE A 159 7.19 4.65 13.23
N PRO A 160 6.91 5.48 14.26
CA PRO A 160 7.67 6.69 14.55
C PRO A 160 9.15 6.42 14.85
N GLU A 161 9.49 5.21 15.29
CA GLU A 161 10.86 4.79 15.57
C GLU A 161 11.74 4.69 14.31
N TRP A 162 11.16 4.62 13.11
CA TRP A 162 11.92 4.56 11.86
C TRP A 162 12.37 5.93 11.36
N LYS A 163 11.84 7.02 11.94
CA LYS A 163 12.19 8.41 11.58
C LYS A 163 12.14 8.64 10.06
N VAL A 164 11.06 8.19 9.42
CA VAL A 164 10.94 8.11 7.95
C VAL A 164 11.15 9.45 7.26
N TRP A 165 10.86 10.57 7.93
CA TRP A 165 11.09 11.92 7.42
C TRP A 165 12.56 12.25 7.13
N THR A 166 13.53 11.56 7.75
CA THR A 166 14.95 11.76 7.40
C THR A 166 15.32 11.18 6.04
N GLN A 167 14.43 10.38 5.45
CA GLN A 167 14.58 9.73 4.16
C GLN A 167 13.68 10.36 3.08
N PHE A 168 12.87 11.36 3.43
CA PHE A 168 11.98 12.05 2.49
C PHE A 168 12.78 12.83 1.44
N SER A 169 12.50 12.57 0.17
CA SER A 169 13.19 13.17 -0.98
C SER A 169 12.22 13.49 -2.12
#